data_AF-A0A821YHK5-F1
#
_entry.id   AF-A0A821YHK5-F1
#
_cell.length_a   1.000
_cell.length_b   1.000
_cell.length_c   1.000
_cell.angle_alpha   90.00
_cell.angle_beta   90.00
_cell.angle_gamma   90.00
#
_symmetry.space_group_name_H-M   'P 1'
#
loop_
_entity.id
_entity.type
_entity.pdbx_description
1 polymer ?
#
loop_
_entity_poly.entity_id
_entity_poly.type
_entity_poly.pdbx_seq_one_letter_code
_entity_poly.pdbx_strand_id
1 'polypeptide(L)'
;CKMKQSISWIIALSIVYAVRCQEQTIVDTSTQASCTETPIQNPSGENRWGQAGLDTNVDIYLKCGDIIAFKLEWFPVGSENWSDWFVVGVNDVDIKSDGPSLRLKRWWSYFTDHRHKYIICKQNNFKGCSC
;
A
#
# COMPACT_ATOMS: atom_id res chain seq x y z
N CYS A 1 22.15 22.67 -25.90
CA CYS A 1 22.74 22.45 -27.23
C CYS A 1 23.21 23.78 -27.82
N LYS A 2 24.52 23.98 -28.00
CA LYS A 2 25.03 25.08 -28.84
C LYS A 2 25.79 24.46 -30.00
N MET A 3 25.39 24.80 -31.22
CA MET A 3 26.09 24.41 -32.42
C MET A 3 26.31 25.66 -33.28
N LYS A 4 27.58 25.99 -33.57
CA LYS A 4 27.96 27.00 -34.57
C LYS A 4 27.86 26.34 -35.94
N GLN A 5 27.06 26.92 -36.85
CA GLN A 5 26.93 26.46 -38.23
C GLN A 5 27.78 27.33 -39.16
N SER A 6 28.69 26.70 -39.91
CA SER A 6 29.35 27.26 -41.09
C SER A 6 28.74 26.58 -42.31
N ILE A 7 28.18 27.36 -43.23
CA ILE A 7 27.41 26.86 -44.38
C ILE A 7 28.27 26.99 -45.64
N SER A 8 28.56 25.86 -46.30
CA SER A 8 29.09 25.81 -47.66
C SER A 8 28.21 24.85 -48.50
N TRP A 9 27.80 25.31 -49.67
CA TRP A 9 26.67 24.80 -50.45
C TRP A 9 27.10 23.76 -51.49
N ILE A 10 26.81 22.47 -51.31
CA ILE A 10 26.77 21.47 -52.41
C ILE A 10 25.70 20.38 -52.14
N ILE A 11 24.69 20.37 -53.01
CA ILE A 11 23.85 19.28 -53.54
C ILE A 11 22.93 18.49 -52.58
N ALA A 12 21.64 18.50 -52.97
CA ALA A 12 20.51 17.84 -52.36
C ALA A 12 20.56 16.31 -52.49
N LEU A 13 20.66 15.63 -51.35
CA LEU A 13 20.06 14.31 -51.15
C LEU A 13 19.50 14.32 -49.72
N SER A 14 18.25 14.74 -49.60
CA SER A 14 17.59 15.03 -48.33
C SER A 14 17.25 13.74 -47.56
N ILE A 15 18.24 13.13 -46.90
CA ILE A 15 17.94 12.24 -45.78
C ILE A 15 17.63 13.15 -44.59
N VAL A 16 16.35 13.44 -44.41
CA VAL A 16 15.84 14.08 -43.18
C VAL A 16 16.00 13.05 -42.07
N TYR A 17 17.18 13.00 -41.44
CA TYR A 17 17.37 12.28 -40.19
C TYR A 17 16.53 13.01 -39.14
N ALA A 18 15.31 12.53 -38.91
CA ALA A 18 14.51 12.96 -37.78
C ALA A 18 15.25 12.55 -36.50
N VAL A 19 16.07 13.46 -35.96
CA VAL A 19 16.67 13.31 -34.64
C VAL A 19 15.53 13.31 -33.63
N ARG A 20 15.15 12.14 -33.15
CA ARG A 20 14.23 12.03 -32.01
C ARG A 20 15.01 12.40 -30.77
N CYS A 21 14.81 13.62 -30.25
CA CYS A 21 15.15 13.91 -28.87
C CYS A 21 14.24 13.07 -27.99
N GLN A 22 14.76 11.99 -27.41
CA GLN A 22 14.04 11.26 -26.38
C GLN A 22 14.23 12.04 -25.08
N GLU A 23 13.21 12.81 -24.70
CA GLU A 23 13.19 13.53 -23.44
C GLU A 23 13.08 12.51 -22.31
N GLN A 24 14.18 12.31 -21.58
CA GLN A 24 14.21 11.42 -20.43
C GLN A 24 13.68 12.19 -19.22
N THR A 25 12.42 11.97 -18.87
CA THR A 25 11.83 12.51 -17.65
C THR A 25 12.41 11.76 -16.44
N ILE A 26 13.24 12.43 -15.65
CA ILE A 26 13.62 11.93 -14.32
C ILE A 26 12.41 12.14 -13.41
N VAL A 27 11.71 11.05 -13.09
CA VAL A 27 10.60 11.08 -12.14
C VAL A 27 11.18 10.99 -10.73
N ASP A 28 10.98 12.05 -9.93
CA ASP A 28 11.30 12.02 -8.50
C ASP A 28 10.25 11.18 -7.75
N THR A 29 10.65 9.98 -7.34
CA THR A 29 9.81 9.06 -6.56
C THR A 29 10.13 9.14 -5.06
N SER A 30 10.95 10.08 -4.60
CA SER A 30 11.41 10.16 -3.20
C SER A 30 10.27 10.36 -2.20
N THR A 31 9.17 10.97 -2.63
CA THR A 31 7.98 11.24 -1.83
C THR A 31 6.90 10.17 -1.91
N GLN A 32 7.05 9.18 -2.82
CA GLN A 32 6.05 8.13 -3.00
C GLN A 32 6.13 7.11 -1.86
N ALA A 33 4.96 6.65 -1.41
CA ALA A 33 4.91 5.55 -0.44
C ALA A 33 5.32 4.24 -1.11
N SER A 34 6.13 3.45 -0.41
CA SER A 34 6.43 2.08 -0.80
C SER A 34 5.43 1.14 -0.16
N CYS A 35 4.71 0.37 -0.98
CA CYS A 35 3.69 -0.56 -0.52
C CYS A 35 4.16 -2.00 -0.70
N THR A 36 4.01 -2.83 0.34
CA THR A 36 4.43 -4.22 0.33
C THR A 36 3.40 -5.11 0.98
N GLU A 37 3.15 -6.28 0.40
CA GLU A 37 2.41 -7.36 1.07
C GLU A 37 3.31 -8.01 2.12
N THR A 38 2.82 -8.14 3.35
CA THR A 38 3.55 -8.86 4.39
C THR A 38 3.45 -10.36 4.19
N PRO A 39 4.45 -11.14 4.66
CA PRO A 39 4.26 -12.56 4.90
C PRO A 39 3.05 -12.82 5.81
N ILE A 40 2.57 -14.06 5.83
CA ILE A 40 1.52 -14.48 6.77
C ILE A 40 2.02 -14.30 8.20
N GLN A 41 1.26 -13.56 9.00
CA GLN A 41 1.50 -13.33 10.42
C GLN A 41 0.63 -14.25 11.26
N ASN A 42 1.20 -14.69 12.38
CA ASN A 42 0.42 -15.31 13.46
C ASN A 42 -0.49 -14.28 14.13
N PRO A 43 -1.51 -14.72 14.88
CA PRO A 43 -2.31 -13.81 15.71
C PRO A 43 -1.42 -12.88 16.52
N SER A 44 -1.69 -11.59 16.47
CA SER A 44 -0.77 -10.61 17.06
C SER A 44 -0.80 -10.62 18.59
N GLY A 45 -1.89 -11.11 19.22
CA GLY A 45 -2.14 -10.97 20.66
C GLY A 45 -2.40 -9.52 21.12
N GLU A 46 -2.09 -8.54 20.29
CA GLU A 46 -2.32 -7.11 20.52
C GLU A 46 -3.83 -6.77 20.56
N ASN A 47 -4.30 -6.28 21.71
CA ASN A 47 -5.72 -5.96 21.92
C ASN A 47 -6.15 -4.64 21.28
N ARG A 48 -5.18 -3.75 20.95
CA ARG A 48 -5.46 -2.46 20.29
C ARG A 48 -6.19 -2.64 18.95
N TRP A 49 -5.94 -3.73 18.22
CA TRP A 49 -6.74 -4.08 17.03
C TRP A 49 -8.21 -4.28 17.34
N GLY A 50 -8.53 -5.05 18.38
CA GLY A 50 -9.90 -5.31 18.82
C GLY A 50 -10.61 -4.09 19.43
N GLN A 51 -9.85 -3.16 20.00
CA GLN A 51 -10.38 -1.97 20.69
C GLN A 51 -10.52 -0.74 19.79
N ALA A 52 -9.88 -0.73 18.61
CA ALA A 52 -9.91 0.39 17.68
C ALA A 52 -11.30 0.67 17.08
N GLY A 53 -12.21 -0.30 17.10
CA GLY A 53 -13.53 -0.16 16.49
C GLY A 53 -13.43 0.17 15.00
N LEU A 54 -13.87 1.38 14.62
CA LEU A 54 -13.85 1.88 13.23
C LEU A 54 -12.64 2.80 12.91
N ASP A 55 -11.73 3.03 13.85
CA ASP A 55 -10.58 3.92 13.68
C ASP A 55 -9.58 3.37 12.66
N THR A 56 -9.45 4.03 11.49
CA THR A 56 -8.58 3.66 10.38
C THR A 56 -7.09 3.91 10.60
N ASN A 57 -6.68 4.48 11.73
CA ASN A 57 -5.30 4.90 11.96
C ASN A 57 -4.56 4.02 12.98
N VAL A 58 -5.20 2.95 13.48
CA VAL A 58 -4.60 2.06 14.49
C VAL A 58 -3.29 1.43 13.99
N ASP A 59 -3.22 1.13 12.70
CA ASP A 59 -2.06 0.63 11.97
C ASP A 59 -0.89 1.61 11.91
N ILE A 60 -1.14 2.92 11.82
CA ILE A 60 -0.08 3.94 11.90
C ILE A 60 0.67 3.78 13.23
N TYR A 61 -0.06 3.61 14.34
CA TYR A 61 0.53 3.45 15.66
C TYR A 61 1.16 2.08 15.90
N LEU A 62 0.63 1.01 15.28
CA LEU A 62 1.07 -0.36 15.52
C LEU A 62 2.13 -0.85 14.54
N LYS A 63 2.09 -0.37 13.30
CA LYS A 63 2.87 -0.91 12.17
C LYS A 63 3.62 0.17 11.40
N CYS A 64 3.43 1.44 11.74
CA CYS A 64 4.19 2.55 11.16
C CYS A 64 3.98 2.67 9.65
N GLY A 65 2.71 2.58 9.25
CA GLY A 65 2.28 2.72 7.88
C GLY A 65 0.79 2.44 7.75
N ASP A 66 0.27 2.69 6.56
CA ASP A 66 -1.14 2.55 6.25
C ASP A 66 -1.40 1.17 5.64
N ILE A 67 -2.14 0.33 6.33
CA ILE A 67 -2.70 -0.92 5.82
C ILE A 67 -3.83 -0.54 4.88
N ILE A 68 -3.64 -0.81 3.59
CA ILE A 68 -4.64 -0.48 2.56
C ILE A 68 -5.58 -1.65 2.27
N ALA A 69 -5.11 -2.88 2.50
CA ALA A 69 -5.89 -4.09 2.32
C ALA A 69 -5.36 -5.24 3.18
N PHE A 70 -6.22 -6.15 3.60
CA PHE A 70 -5.84 -7.31 4.40
C PHE A 70 -6.67 -8.56 4.14
N LYS A 71 -6.13 -9.70 4.57
CA LYS A 71 -6.81 -11.00 4.63
C LYS A 71 -6.71 -11.60 6.03
N LEU A 72 -7.74 -12.36 6.37
CA LEU A 72 -7.80 -13.17 7.59
C LEU A 72 -7.90 -14.65 7.19
N GLU A 73 -7.24 -15.53 7.91
CA GLU A 73 -7.49 -16.96 7.83
C GLU A 73 -8.54 -17.33 8.88
N TRP A 74 -9.74 -17.69 8.44
CA TRP A 74 -10.82 -18.09 9.33
C TRP A 74 -10.55 -19.45 9.97
N PHE A 75 -11.16 -19.68 11.13
CA PHE A 75 -11.04 -20.96 11.81
C PHE A 75 -11.50 -22.14 10.93
N PRO A 76 -10.81 -23.29 11.00
CA PRO A 76 -9.64 -23.56 11.86
C PRO A 76 -8.34 -22.96 11.32
N VAL A 77 -7.53 -22.37 12.20
CA VAL A 77 -6.23 -21.76 11.83
C VAL A 77 -5.29 -22.82 11.24
N GLY A 78 -4.65 -22.53 10.12
CA GLY A 78 -3.81 -23.47 9.38
C GLY A 78 -4.55 -24.31 8.33
N SER A 79 -5.83 -24.03 8.08
CA SER A 79 -6.62 -24.72 7.03
C SER A 79 -6.60 -24.03 5.67
N GLU A 80 -5.89 -22.91 5.54
CA GLU A 80 -5.82 -22.09 4.33
C GLU A 80 -7.16 -21.48 3.90
N ASN A 81 -8.14 -21.44 4.81
CA ASN A 81 -9.44 -20.79 4.63
C ASN A 81 -9.31 -19.26 4.77
N TRP A 82 -8.65 -18.66 3.80
CA TRP A 82 -8.47 -17.21 3.72
C TRP A 82 -9.74 -16.51 3.26
N SER A 83 -10.00 -15.33 3.83
CA SER A 83 -10.96 -14.39 3.28
C SER A 83 -10.51 -13.87 1.90
N ASP A 84 -11.46 -13.25 1.21
CA ASP A 84 -11.13 -12.26 0.19
C ASP A 84 -10.40 -11.05 0.82
N TRP A 85 -9.86 -10.19 -0.04
CA TRP A 85 -9.26 -8.95 0.43
C TRP A 85 -10.33 -8.01 1.00
N PHE A 86 -10.11 -7.60 2.23
CA PHE A 86 -10.78 -6.45 2.82
C PHE A 86 -9.94 -5.21 2.51
N VAL A 87 -10.51 -4.27 1.77
CA VAL A 87 -9.92 -2.99 1.41
C VAL A 87 -10.43 -1.94 2.38
N VAL A 88 -9.50 -1.24 3.03
CA VAL A 88 -9.82 -0.27 4.08
C VAL A 88 -10.69 0.86 3.52
N GLY A 89 -11.84 1.08 4.15
CA GLY A 89 -12.82 2.08 3.74
C GLY A 89 -13.80 1.62 2.63
N VAL A 90 -13.66 0.41 2.11
CA VAL A 90 -14.51 -0.12 1.03
C VAL A 90 -15.41 -1.25 1.52
N ASN A 91 -14.82 -2.33 2.05
CA ASN A 91 -15.54 -3.54 2.47
C ASN A 91 -14.99 -4.12 3.78
N ASP A 92 -14.27 -3.33 4.57
CA ASP A 92 -13.57 -3.78 5.76
C ASP A 92 -14.35 -3.59 7.07
N VAL A 93 -15.61 -3.18 7.02
CA VAL A 93 -16.49 -3.08 8.20
C VAL A 93 -17.08 -4.46 8.51
N ASP A 94 -16.96 -4.87 9.78
CA ASP A 94 -17.61 -6.07 10.30
C ASP A 94 -19.10 -5.80 10.51
N ILE A 95 -19.91 -6.48 9.72
CA ILE A 95 -21.37 -6.41 9.76
C ILE A 95 -21.99 -7.48 10.68
N LYS A 96 -21.17 -8.34 11.33
CA LYS A 96 -21.67 -9.28 12.32
C LYS A 96 -22.14 -8.51 13.55
N SER A 97 -23.39 -8.74 13.91
CA SER A 97 -23.93 -8.29 15.19
C SER A 97 -23.22 -9.04 16.31
N ASP A 98 -22.54 -8.31 17.18
CA ASP A 98 -21.87 -8.79 18.38
C ASP A 98 -22.76 -8.70 19.63
N GLY A 99 -24.08 -8.90 19.46
CA GLY A 99 -25.06 -8.95 20.55
C GLY A 99 -25.94 -7.69 20.66
N PRO A 100 -26.57 -7.44 21.83
CA PRO A 100 -27.57 -6.37 22.01
C PRO A 100 -26.98 -4.95 21.90
N SER A 101 -25.66 -4.81 22.02
CA SER A 101 -24.95 -3.57 21.72
C SER A 101 -24.19 -3.75 20.41
N LEU A 102 -24.72 -3.17 19.32
CA LEU A 102 -24.03 -3.11 18.03
C LEU A 102 -22.77 -2.24 18.19
N ARG A 103 -21.61 -2.88 18.38
CA ARG A 103 -20.32 -2.17 18.35
C ARG A 103 -19.69 -2.44 17.01
N LEU A 104 -19.97 -1.55 16.06
CA LEU A 104 -19.33 -1.61 14.75
C LEU A 104 -17.82 -1.56 14.92
N LYS A 105 -17.17 -2.50 14.26
CA LYS A 105 -15.71 -2.61 14.18
C LYS A 105 -15.32 -2.95 12.76
N ARG A 106 -14.04 -2.86 12.46
CA ARG A 106 -13.48 -3.34 11.19
C ARG A 106 -12.96 -4.77 11.33
N TRP A 107 -12.92 -5.51 10.23
CA TRP A 107 -12.45 -6.90 10.22
C TRP A 107 -11.01 -7.07 10.71
N TRP A 108 -10.16 -6.05 10.66
CA TRP A 108 -8.82 -6.13 11.25
C TRP A 108 -8.82 -6.31 12.78
N SER A 109 -9.97 -6.19 13.46
CA SER A 109 -10.11 -6.49 14.88
C SER A 109 -9.70 -7.92 15.18
N TYR A 110 -9.83 -8.79 14.18
CA TYR A 110 -9.46 -10.20 14.25
C TYR A 110 -7.96 -10.45 14.05
N PHE A 111 -7.13 -9.43 13.82
CA PHE A 111 -5.67 -9.60 13.83
C PHE A 111 -5.17 -10.05 15.21
N THR A 112 -5.91 -9.74 16.28
CA THR A 112 -5.60 -10.18 17.64
C THR A 112 -5.55 -11.71 17.75
N ASP A 113 -6.46 -12.43 17.10
CA ASP A 113 -6.71 -13.86 17.31
C ASP A 113 -6.67 -14.74 16.03
N HIS A 114 -6.62 -14.15 14.84
CA HIS A 114 -6.52 -14.85 13.56
C HIS A 114 -5.17 -14.62 12.87
N ARG A 115 -4.73 -15.64 12.10
CA ARG A 115 -3.64 -15.44 11.15
C ARG A 115 -4.08 -14.45 10.09
N HIS A 116 -3.16 -13.58 9.71
CA HIS A 116 -3.48 -12.46 8.83
C HIS A 116 -2.30 -12.09 7.94
N LYS A 117 -2.59 -11.42 6.84
CA LYS A 117 -1.60 -10.75 6.00
C LYS A 117 -2.19 -9.48 5.44
N TYR A 118 -1.36 -8.50 5.13
CA TYR A 118 -1.84 -7.20 4.67
C TYR A 118 -0.86 -6.52 3.73
N ILE A 119 -1.37 -5.58 2.94
CA ILE A 119 -0.56 -4.66 2.15
C ILE A 119 -0.45 -3.38 2.95
N ILE A 120 0.79 -3.00 3.29
CA ILE A 120 1.09 -1.78 4.05
C ILE A 120 1.92 -0.83 3.20
N CYS A 121 1.53 0.43 3.18
CA CYS A 121 2.22 1.53 2.53
C CYS A 121 2.98 2.36 3.56
N LYS A 122 4.26 2.60 3.32
CA LYS A 122 5.13 3.42 4.18
C LYS A 122 5.78 4.50 3.37
N GLN A 123 5.72 5.75 3.84
CA GLN A 123 6.52 6.82 3.26
C GLN A 123 7.97 6.70 3.77
N ASN A 124 8.92 6.96 2.87
CA ASN A 124 10.36 6.91 3.20
C ASN A 124 10.78 7.92 4.29
N ASN A 125 9.91 8.88 4.64
CA ASN A 125 10.17 9.95 5.61
C ASN A 125 9.17 9.96 6.80
N PHE A 126 8.53 8.83 7.14
CA PHE A 126 7.61 8.79 8.29
C PHE A 126 8.36 9.08 9.60
N LYS A 127 8.28 10.34 10.08
CA LYS A 127 8.90 10.80 11.35
C LYS A 127 8.13 10.38 12.61
N GLY A 128 7.04 9.64 12.48
CA GLY A 128 6.11 9.33 13.56
C GLY A 128 6.35 8.02 14.30
N CYS A 129 7.38 7.26 13.94
CA CYS A 129 7.61 5.93 14.47
C CYS A 129 9.02 5.77 15.04
N SER A 130 9.11 5.85 16.37
CA SER A 130 10.23 5.30 17.11
C SER A 130 9.92 3.84 17.43
N CYS A 131 10.70 2.92 16.86
CA CYS A 131 10.77 1.55 17.36
C CYS A 131 11.25 1.52 18.81
#